data_AF-A0A150QJ42-F1
#
_entry.id   AF-A0A150QJ42-F1
#
_cell.length_a   1.000
_cell.length_b   1.000
_cell.length_c   1.000
_cell.angle_alpha   90.00
_cell.angle_beta   90.00
_cell.angle_gamma   90.00
#
_symmetry.space_group_name_H-M   'P 1'
#
loop_
_entity.id
_entity.type
_entity.pdbx_description
1 polymer ?
#
loop_
_entity_poly.entity_id
_entity_poly.type
_entity_poly.pdbx_seq_one_letter_code
_entity_poly.pdbx_strand_id
1 'polypeptide(L)'
;MDRGDCGREASYAPDALGRIEQRTETVLGETHVYGYDYDLAGRLTDVTRDGVLVAHYDYDANGNRLARTSGAATESGTYDDQDRLLTYGTRTYVTSPAGDRTSVTDTATSATTTFTYDPGGNLRHVDLPDGMDIDYLVDGEGHRVWKQRNGVNVQGFLYRSALQPVAELDGAGAVVARFVYAQRRNVPDLVIKGGATYRILTDHLGSPRLVVDAASGQVAQRLDYDEWGNVTLDTNPGFQPFGFAGGLYDRDTRLVRFGGLERACGAAPRSVVPPAKSSTLRHRSTAEKSRR
;
A
#
# COMPACT_ATOMS: atom_id res chain seq x y z
N MET A 1 -32.06 6.72 10.11
CA MET A 1 -30.67 6.53 10.57
C MET A 1 -29.78 7.09 9.50
N ASP A 2 -29.35 8.32 9.72
CA ASP A 2 -28.43 9.04 8.85
C ASP A 2 -27.14 8.23 8.75
N ARG A 3 -26.68 7.92 7.54
CA ARG A 3 -25.39 7.25 7.35
C ARG A 3 -24.35 8.33 7.58
N GLY A 4 -24.06 8.61 8.85
CA GLY A 4 -23.07 9.59 9.27
C GLY A 4 -21.83 9.45 8.41
N ASP A 5 -21.64 10.45 7.56
CA ASP A 5 -20.53 10.53 6.62
C ASP A 5 -19.24 10.37 7.41
N CYS A 6 -18.53 9.27 7.19
CA CYS A 6 -17.39 8.88 8.03
C CYS A 6 -16.13 9.72 7.71
N GLY A 7 -16.33 10.95 7.20
CA GLY A 7 -15.29 11.88 6.78
C GLY A 7 -14.62 11.49 5.45
N ARG A 8 -15.14 10.49 4.71
CA ARG A 8 -14.61 10.14 3.40
C ARG A 8 -15.68 9.62 2.45
N GLU A 9 -15.73 10.25 1.27
CA GLU A 9 -16.51 9.81 0.13
C GLU A 9 -15.62 9.70 -1.10
N ALA A 10 -15.87 8.70 -1.96
CA ALA A 10 -15.13 8.56 -3.21
C ALA A 10 -16.00 7.97 -4.31
N SER A 11 -15.86 8.51 -5.52
CA SER A 11 -16.45 7.98 -6.75
C SER A 11 -15.38 7.79 -7.82
N TYR A 12 -15.54 6.77 -8.64
CA TYR A 12 -14.59 6.41 -9.70
C TYR A 12 -15.33 6.35 -11.04
N ALA A 13 -14.79 7.03 -12.05
CA ALA A 13 -15.25 6.94 -13.42
C ALA A 13 -14.24 6.08 -14.21
N PRO A 14 -14.65 4.90 -14.71
CA PRO A 14 -13.79 4.10 -15.56
C PRO A 14 -13.86 4.53 -17.03
N ASP A 15 -12.80 4.28 -17.77
CA ASP A 15 -12.80 4.31 -19.23
C ASP A 15 -13.52 3.08 -19.84
N ALA A 16 -13.54 2.99 -21.17
CA ALA A 16 -14.15 1.88 -21.90
C ALA A 16 -13.50 0.51 -21.64
N LEU A 17 -12.28 0.48 -21.09
CA LEU A 17 -11.54 -0.74 -20.74
C LEU A 17 -11.64 -1.07 -19.23
N GLY A 18 -12.36 -0.27 -18.44
CA GLY A 18 -12.54 -0.47 -17.01
C GLY A 18 -11.38 0.05 -16.14
N ARG A 19 -10.43 0.78 -16.72
CA ARG A 19 -9.36 1.48 -15.98
C ARG A 19 -9.93 2.75 -15.39
N ILE A 20 -9.48 3.15 -14.20
CA ILE A 20 -9.97 4.39 -13.57
C ILE A 20 -9.41 5.58 -14.35
N GLU A 21 -10.25 6.33 -15.03
CA GLU A 21 -9.89 7.56 -15.74
C GLU A 21 -10.04 8.79 -14.83
N GLN A 22 -11.01 8.75 -13.91
CA GLN A 22 -11.19 9.81 -12.92
C GLN A 22 -11.55 9.25 -11.54
N ARG A 23 -11.02 9.88 -10.49
CA ARG A 23 -11.42 9.68 -9.10
C ARG A 23 -11.79 11.01 -8.47
N THR A 24 -13.01 11.15 -7.99
CA THR A 24 -13.39 12.25 -7.11
C THR A 24 -13.36 11.73 -5.68
N GLU A 25 -12.61 12.39 -4.80
CA GLU A 25 -12.46 11.98 -3.40
C GLU A 25 -12.69 13.20 -2.49
N THR A 26 -13.60 13.06 -1.54
CA THR A 26 -13.79 14.00 -0.43
C THR A 26 -13.19 13.37 0.82
N VAL A 27 -12.26 14.07 1.48
CA VAL A 27 -11.64 13.64 2.74
C VAL A 27 -11.72 14.80 3.72
N LEU A 28 -12.42 14.60 4.84
CA LEU A 28 -12.60 15.59 5.91
C LEU A 28 -13.13 16.94 5.41
N GLY A 29 -14.04 16.91 4.44
CA GLY A 29 -14.68 18.09 3.86
C GLY A 29 -13.93 18.70 2.67
N GLU A 30 -12.72 18.24 2.35
CA GLU A 30 -11.96 18.68 1.17
C GLU A 30 -12.17 17.71 0.01
N THR A 31 -12.69 18.22 -1.11
CA THR A 31 -12.89 17.44 -2.34
C THR A 31 -11.80 17.73 -3.35
N HIS A 32 -11.21 16.66 -3.90
CA HIS A 32 -10.27 16.73 -5.01
C HIS A 32 -10.71 15.80 -6.15
N VAL A 33 -10.46 16.22 -7.38
CA VAL A 33 -10.67 15.43 -8.59
C VAL A 33 -9.31 15.02 -9.14
N TYR A 34 -9.09 13.72 -9.28
CA TYR A 34 -7.89 13.15 -9.87
C TYR A 34 -8.21 12.58 -11.25
N GLY A 35 -7.46 12.97 -12.27
CA GLY A 35 -7.51 12.39 -13.62
C GLY A 35 -6.32 11.47 -13.86
N TYR A 36 -6.53 10.42 -14.64
CA TYR A 36 -5.53 9.41 -14.97
C TYR A 36 -5.57 9.11 -16.46
N ASP A 37 -4.49 9.44 -17.17
CA ASP A 37 -4.33 9.11 -18.58
C ASP A 37 -3.44 7.88 -18.74
N TYR A 38 -3.68 7.16 -19.84
CA TYR A 38 -2.98 5.91 -20.11
C TYR A 38 -2.53 5.85 -21.56
N ASP A 39 -1.40 5.19 -21.78
CA ASP A 39 -0.97 4.83 -23.13
C ASP A 39 -1.80 3.68 -23.72
N LEU A 40 -1.51 3.37 -24.99
CA LEU A 40 -2.16 2.28 -25.73
C LEU A 40 -1.90 0.89 -25.13
N ALA A 41 -0.86 0.73 -24.31
CA ALA A 41 -0.51 -0.52 -23.64
C ALA A 41 -1.16 -0.67 -22.26
N GLY A 42 -1.98 0.30 -21.82
CA GLY A 42 -2.62 0.20 -20.51
C GLY A 42 -1.88 0.88 -19.37
N ARG A 43 -0.74 1.53 -19.62
CA ARG A 43 0.16 2.05 -18.58
C ARG A 43 -0.18 3.49 -18.26
N LEU A 44 -0.22 3.84 -16.98
CA LEU A 44 -0.52 5.19 -16.49
C LEU A 44 0.57 6.17 -16.97
N THR A 45 0.22 7.17 -17.76
CA THR A 45 1.16 8.19 -18.25
C THR A 45 1.04 9.47 -17.46
N ASP A 46 -0.17 9.95 -17.18
CA ASP A 46 -0.38 11.25 -16.57
C ASP A 46 -1.34 11.16 -15.40
N VAL A 47 -1.05 11.95 -14.38
CA VAL A 47 -1.92 12.15 -13.23
C VAL A 47 -2.17 13.63 -13.08
N THR A 48 -3.44 14.00 -13.04
CA THR A 48 -3.85 15.38 -12.73
C THR A 48 -4.55 15.42 -11.38
N ARG A 49 -4.41 16.54 -10.67
CA ARG A 49 -5.21 16.88 -9.49
C ARG A 49 -5.84 18.25 -9.73
N ASP A 50 -7.16 18.29 -9.67
CA ASP A 50 -7.98 19.48 -9.93
C ASP A 50 -7.63 20.17 -11.25
N GLY A 51 -7.39 19.35 -12.29
CA GLY A 51 -7.02 19.80 -13.63
C GLY A 51 -5.53 20.16 -13.82
N VAL A 52 -4.71 20.09 -12.78
CA VAL A 52 -3.28 20.40 -12.85
C VAL A 52 -2.47 19.09 -12.94
N LEU A 53 -1.54 18.99 -13.90
CA LEU A 53 -0.63 17.84 -14.01
C LEU A 53 0.29 17.76 -12.78
N VAL A 54 0.24 16.63 -12.06
CA VAL A 54 1.04 16.39 -10.86
C VAL A 54 2.12 15.32 -11.05
N ALA A 55 1.92 14.41 -12.01
CA ALA A 55 2.92 13.42 -12.39
C ALA A 55 2.79 13.04 -13.87
N HIS A 56 3.92 12.84 -14.53
CA HIS A 56 4.05 12.22 -15.85
C HIS A 56 5.02 11.03 -15.79
N TYR A 57 4.76 9.98 -16.56
CA TYR A 57 5.51 8.73 -16.54
C TYR A 57 5.86 8.23 -17.95
N ASP A 58 7.14 7.98 -18.15
CA ASP A 58 7.68 7.38 -19.37
C ASP A 58 8.00 5.90 -19.16
N TYR A 59 7.87 5.09 -20.21
CA TYR A 59 8.12 3.65 -20.17
C TYR A 59 8.91 3.18 -21.39
N ASP A 60 9.71 2.14 -21.22
CA ASP A 60 10.34 1.42 -22.33
C ASP A 60 9.37 0.44 -23.02
N ALA A 61 9.85 -0.31 -24.00
CA ALA A 61 9.05 -1.30 -24.72
C ALA A 61 8.64 -2.51 -23.84
N ASN A 62 9.41 -2.83 -22.80
CA ASN A 62 9.16 -3.96 -21.89
C ASN A 62 8.23 -3.62 -20.73
N GLY A 63 7.83 -2.35 -20.62
CA GLY A 63 6.93 -1.86 -19.58
C GLY A 63 7.64 -1.32 -18.34
N ASN A 64 8.97 -1.20 -18.37
CA ASN A 64 9.73 -0.65 -17.26
C ASN A 64 9.62 0.87 -17.28
N ARG A 65 9.45 1.47 -16.10
CA ARG A 65 9.27 2.92 -15.95
C ARG A 65 10.60 3.65 -16.10
N LEU A 66 10.79 4.36 -17.20
CA LEU A 66 12.01 5.10 -17.52
C LEU A 66 12.11 6.43 -16.78
N ALA A 67 10.98 7.09 -16.53
CA ALA A 67 10.99 8.36 -15.81
C ALA A 67 9.69 8.60 -15.05
N ARG A 68 9.80 9.43 -14.01
CA ARG A 68 8.71 10.14 -13.37
C ARG A 68 9.06 11.62 -13.35
N THR A 69 8.20 12.46 -13.91
CA THR A 69 8.31 13.91 -13.84
C THR A 69 7.21 14.47 -12.95
N SER A 70 7.55 15.23 -11.93
CA SER A 70 6.61 15.91 -11.03
C SER A 70 7.04 17.36 -10.82
N GLY A 71 6.24 18.29 -11.34
CA GLY A 71 6.64 19.70 -11.43
C GLY A 71 7.93 19.85 -12.26
N ALA A 72 8.96 20.45 -11.66
CA ALA A 72 10.26 20.64 -12.31
C ALA A 72 11.27 19.49 -12.06
N ALA A 73 10.90 18.49 -11.25
CA ALA A 73 11.78 17.38 -10.91
C ALA A 73 11.50 16.17 -11.80
N THR A 74 12.56 15.53 -12.30
CA THR A 74 12.49 14.26 -13.04
C THR A 74 13.40 13.23 -12.38
N GLU A 75 12.82 12.07 -12.06
CA GLU A 75 13.53 10.88 -11.58
C GLU A 75 13.57 9.85 -12.70
N SER A 76 14.75 9.57 -13.23
CA SER A 76 14.94 8.57 -14.30
C SER A 76 15.36 7.22 -13.76
N GLY A 77 14.94 6.16 -14.43
CA GLY A 77 15.29 4.77 -14.13
C GLY A 77 16.08 4.10 -15.25
N THR A 78 17.01 3.22 -14.87
CA THR A 78 17.73 2.34 -15.80
C THR A 78 17.57 0.88 -15.41
N TYR A 79 17.68 0.00 -16.40
CA TYR A 79 17.41 -1.42 -16.25
C TYR A 79 18.47 -2.22 -17.00
N ASP A 80 18.73 -3.44 -16.55
CA ASP A 80 19.54 -4.40 -17.32
C ASP A 80 18.71 -5.19 -18.33
N ASP A 81 19.38 -6.06 -19.09
CA ASP A 81 18.74 -6.90 -20.13
C ASP A 81 17.69 -7.89 -19.59
N GLN A 82 17.58 -8.04 -18.26
CA GLN A 82 16.60 -8.89 -17.59
C GLN A 82 15.47 -8.07 -16.92
N ASP A 83 15.28 -6.81 -17.33
CA ASP A 83 14.30 -5.88 -16.76
C ASP A 83 14.51 -5.57 -15.26
N ARG A 84 15.73 -5.78 -14.72
CA ARG A 84 16.00 -5.47 -13.30
C ARG A 84 16.44 -4.03 -13.15
N LEU A 85 15.81 -3.31 -12.21
CA LEU A 85 16.11 -1.91 -11.92
C LEU A 85 17.56 -1.77 -11.42
N LEU A 86 18.33 -0.88 -12.05
CA LEU A 86 19.70 -0.54 -11.69
C LEU A 86 19.77 0.83 -11.01
N THR A 87 19.03 1.82 -11.52
CA THR A 87 18.96 3.16 -10.93
C THR A 87 17.55 3.70 -10.95
N TYR A 88 17.22 4.61 -10.01
CA TYR A 88 16.00 5.42 -10.05
C TYR A 88 16.21 6.71 -9.27
N GLY A 89 16.21 7.86 -9.95
CA GLY A 89 16.60 9.14 -9.34
C GLY A 89 18.04 9.08 -8.81
N THR A 90 18.26 9.41 -7.54
CA THR A 90 19.59 9.32 -6.90
C THR A 90 19.93 7.91 -6.42
N ARG A 91 19.00 6.95 -6.49
CA ARG A 91 19.18 5.61 -5.93
C ARG A 91 19.77 4.64 -6.95
N THR A 92 20.68 3.82 -6.49
CA THR A 92 21.23 2.65 -7.19
C THR A 92 20.77 1.38 -6.51
N TYR A 93 20.57 0.33 -7.29
CA TYR A 93 19.96 -0.92 -6.86
C TYR A 93 20.86 -2.08 -7.26
N VAL A 94 21.07 -3.02 -6.34
CA VAL A 94 21.77 -4.27 -6.59
C VAL A 94 20.79 -5.41 -6.37
N THR A 95 20.78 -6.37 -7.29
CA THR A 95 19.94 -7.56 -7.22
C THR A 95 20.80 -8.83 -7.26
N SER A 96 20.31 -9.87 -6.60
CA SER A 96 20.90 -11.20 -6.66
C SER A 96 20.63 -11.85 -8.04
N PRO A 97 21.31 -12.95 -8.38
CA PRO A 97 20.96 -13.75 -9.56
C PRO A 97 19.53 -14.31 -9.54
N ALA A 98 18.92 -14.46 -8.35
CA ALA A 98 17.54 -14.88 -8.19
C ALA A 98 16.53 -13.73 -8.38
N GLY A 99 17.01 -12.49 -8.51
CA GLY A 99 16.18 -11.29 -8.71
C GLY A 99 15.84 -10.52 -7.43
N ASP A 100 16.27 -11.01 -6.25
CA ASP A 100 16.04 -10.33 -4.98
C ASP A 100 16.91 -9.09 -4.85
N ARG A 101 16.33 -7.98 -4.39
CA ARG A 101 17.07 -6.72 -4.19
C ARG A 101 17.96 -6.79 -2.96
N THR A 102 19.26 -6.91 -3.12
CA THR A 102 20.22 -7.05 -2.00
C THR A 102 20.74 -5.73 -1.45
N SER A 103 20.69 -4.65 -2.23
CA SER A 103 21.13 -3.33 -1.77
C SER A 103 20.40 -2.19 -2.48
N VAL A 104 20.19 -1.09 -1.75
CA VAL A 104 19.83 0.23 -2.29
C VAL A 104 20.79 1.26 -1.71
N THR A 105 21.44 2.03 -2.58
CA THR A 105 22.33 3.13 -2.16
C THR A 105 21.85 4.44 -2.75
N ASP A 106 21.62 5.44 -1.91
CA ASP A 106 21.37 6.82 -2.33
C ASP A 106 22.71 7.52 -2.62
N THR A 107 22.97 7.80 -3.89
CA THR A 107 24.24 8.41 -4.34
C THR A 107 24.42 9.85 -3.86
N ALA A 108 23.35 10.54 -3.48
CA ALA A 108 23.43 11.90 -2.96
C ALA A 108 23.95 11.95 -1.51
N THR A 109 23.70 10.90 -0.73
CA THR A 109 24.05 10.83 0.70
C THR A 109 25.05 9.72 1.02
N SER A 110 25.33 8.83 0.06
CA SER A 110 26.05 7.56 0.26
C SER A 110 25.39 6.64 1.30
N ALA A 111 24.12 6.87 1.64
CA ALA A 111 23.36 6.04 2.54
C ALA A 111 22.98 4.72 1.85
N THR A 112 23.33 3.59 2.48
CA THR A 112 23.08 2.26 1.93
C THR A 112 22.17 1.45 2.86
N THR A 113 21.18 0.78 2.27
CA THR A 113 20.35 -0.24 2.92
C THR A 113 20.65 -1.59 2.28
N THR A 114 20.95 -2.60 3.08
CA THR A 114 21.18 -3.98 2.62
C THR A 114 20.03 -4.89 3.05
N PHE A 115 19.77 -5.92 2.24
CA PHE A 115 18.65 -6.84 2.44
C PHE A 115 19.14 -8.28 2.31
N THR A 116 18.75 -9.13 3.26
CA THR A 116 19.02 -10.57 3.20
C THR A 116 17.71 -11.34 3.14
N TYR A 117 17.62 -12.28 2.20
CA TYR A 117 16.44 -13.12 1.97
C TYR A 117 16.76 -14.58 2.29
N ASP A 118 15.75 -15.34 2.68
CA ASP A 118 15.84 -16.80 2.70
C ASP A 118 15.67 -17.40 1.29
N PRO A 119 15.97 -18.70 1.08
CA PRO A 119 15.78 -19.34 -0.23
C PRO A 119 14.34 -19.35 -0.76
N GLY A 120 13.34 -19.07 0.09
CA GLY A 120 11.95 -18.91 -0.28
C GLY A 120 11.59 -17.49 -0.72
N GLY A 121 12.56 -16.57 -0.72
CA GLY A 121 12.38 -15.17 -1.09
C GLY A 121 11.78 -14.30 0.03
N ASN A 122 11.70 -14.79 1.27
CA ASN A 122 11.24 -13.94 2.38
C ASN A 122 12.37 -13.04 2.86
N LEU A 123 12.09 -11.74 3.03
CA LEU A 123 13.05 -10.84 3.66
C LEU A 123 13.27 -11.23 5.13
N ARG A 124 14.52 -11.46 5.52
CA ARG A 124 14.91 -11.90 6.88
C ARG A 124 15.65 -10.83 7.66
N HIS A 125 16.46 -10.02 6.99
CA HIS A 125 17.30 -9.03 7.63
C HIS A 125 17.43 -7.77 6.77
N VAL A 126 17.47 -6.60 7.41
CA VAL A 126 17.75 -5.31 6.78
C VAL A 126 18.72 -4.52 7.64
N ASP A 127 19.85 -4.10 7.09
CA ASP A 127 20.71 -3.08 7.69
C ASP A 127 20.31 -1.72 7.13
N LEU A 128 19.90 -0.80 8.01
CA LEU A 128 19.54 0.56 7.64
C LEU A 128 20.76 1.49 7.69
N PRO A 129 20.75 2.62 6.94
CA PRO A 129 21.91 3.52 6.88
C PRO A 129 22.25 4.20 8.21
N ASP A 130 21.29 4.27 9.14
CA ASP A 130 21.46 4.82 10.48
C ASP A 130 22.09 3.81 11.47
N GLY A 131 22.43 2.60 11.00
CA GLY A 131 23.01 1.53 11.79
C GLY A 131 21.98 0.67 12.53
N MET A 132 20.68 0.90 12.32
CA MET A 132 19.64 0.02 12.86
C MET A 132 19.56 -1.27 12.05
N ASP A 133 19.59 -2.42 12.74
CA ASP A 133 19.24 -3.70 12.14
C ASP A 133 17.76 -4.03 12.37
N ILE A 134 17.15 -4.61 11.34
CA ILE A 134 15.79 -5.13 11.37
C ILE A 134 15.81 -6.61 11.01
N ASP A 135 15.50 -7.47 11.97
CA ASP A 135 15.24 -8.88 11.70
C ASP A 135 13.76 -9.18 11.61
N TYR A 136 13.41 -10.07 10.68
CA TYR A 136 12.09 -10.63 10.54
C TYR A 136 12.12 -12.13 10.81
N LEU A 137 11.28 -12.58 11.74
CA LEU A 137 11.00 -13.99 11.93
C LEU A 137 9.79 -14.35 11.07
N VAL A 138 10.02 -15.28 10.13
CA VAL A 138 8.98 -15.82 9.26
C VAL A 138 8.78 -17.30 9.58
N ASP A 139 7.52 -17.71 9.70
CA ASP A 139 7.14 -19.09 9.98
C ASP A 139 7.19 -19.99 8.72
N GLY A 140 6.86 -21.28 8.88
CA GLY A 140 6.88 -22.26 7.79
C GLY A 140 5.82 -22.03 6.71
N GLU A 141 4.81 -21.19 6.95
CA GLU A 141 3.81 -20.80 5.96
C GLU A 141 4.16 -19.47 5.26
N GLY A 142 5.31 -18.88 5.59
CA GLY A 142 5.74 -17.61 5.02
C GLY A 142 5.04 -16.40 5.66
N HIS A 143 4.57 -16.47 6.90
CA HIS A 143 4.01 -15.31 7.61
C HIS A 143 5.06 -14.65 8.49
N ARG A 144 5.11 -13.31 8.48
CA ARG A 144 6.01 -12.54 9.35
C ARG A 144 5.46 -12.52 10.78
N VAL A 145 5.93 -13.42 11.62
CA VAL A 145 5.46 -13.56 13.01
C VAL A 145 6.11 -12.58 13.98
N TRP A 146 7.35 -12.15 13.71
CA TRP A 146 8.06 -11.16 14.51
C TRP A 146 8.87 -10.19 13.67
N LYS A 147 8.99 -8.98 14.21
CA LYS A 147 9.97 -7.98 13.85
C LYS A 147 10.83 -7.65 15.07
N GLN A 148 12.13 -7.59 14.85
CA GLN A 148 13.11 -7.12 15.81
C GLN A 148 13.77 -5.82 15.34
N ARG A 149 14.21 -5.01 16.30
CA ARG A 149 15.14 -3.90 16.09
C ARG A 149 16.33 -4.14 17.00
N ASN A 150 17.53 -4.21 16.46
CA ASN A 150 18.76 -4.43 17.24
C ASN A 150 18.66 -5.66 18.14
N GLY A 151 18.15 -6.77 17.57
CA GLY A 151 17.90 -8.04 18.26
C GLY A 151 16.76 -8.04 19.30
N VAL A 152 16.04 -6.92 19.48
CA VAL A 152 14.94 -6.80 20.44
C VAL A 152 13.59 -6.91 19.71
N ASN A 153 12.71 -7.80 20.16
CA ASN A 153 11.33 -7.89 19.65
C ASN A 153 10.60 -6.55 19.84
N VAL A 154 9.98 -6.03 18.77
CA VAL A 154 9.24 -4.77 18.82
C VAL A 154 7.80 -4.89 18.30
N GLN A 155 7.51 -5.90 17.49
CA GLN A 155 6.18 -6.11 16.92
C GLN A 155 6.02 -7.58 16.51
N GLY A 156 4.89 -8.19 16.87
CA GLY A 156 4.54 -9.54 16.45
C GLY A 156 3.14 -9.61 15.85
N PHE A 157 2.85 -10.70 15.14
CA PHE A 157 1.55 -10.93 14.53
C PHE A 157 1.06 -12.36 14.74
N LEU A 158 -0.24 -12.50 15.04
CA LEU A 158 -0.95 -13.78 15.00
C LEU A 158 -1.79 -13.83 13.74
N TYR A 159 -1.77 -14.96 13.02
CA TYR A 159 -2.44 -15.10 11.73
C TYR A 159 -3.59 -16.10 11.78
N ARG A 160 -4.64 -15.80 11.00
CA ARG A 160 -5.70 -16.78 10.66
C ARG A 160 -5.45 -17.44 9.30
N SER A 161 -4.78 -16.73 8.40
CA SER A 161 -4.42 -17.20 7.05
C SER A 161 -3.30 -16.32 6.49
N ALA A 162 -2.78 -16.68 5.31
CA ALA A 162 -1.65 -16.02 4.65
C ALA A 162 -1.73 -14.49 4.48
N LEU A 163 -2.94 -13.91 4.46
CA LEU A 163 -3.12 -12.46 4.29
C LEU A 163 -3.81 -11.79 5.49
N GLN A 164 -4.08 -12.52 6.56
CA GLN A 164 -4.96 -12.06 7.64
C GLN A 164 -4.29 -12.21 9.01
N PRO A 165 -3.43 -11.25 9.40
CA PRO A 165 -3.10 -11.06 10.80
C PRO A 165 -4.38 -10.72 11.56
N VAL A 166 -4.67 -11.45 12.63
CA VAL A 166 -5.85 -11.24 13.49
C VAL A 166 -5.51 -10.51 14.78
N ALA A 167 -4.24 -10.45 15.15
CA ALA A 167 -3.76 -9.68 16.28
C ALA A 167 -2.34 -9.16 16.05
N GLU A 168 -2.06 -8.00 16.65
CA GLU A 168 -0.73 -7.44 16.78
C GLU A 168 -0.26 -7.58 18.22
N LEU A 169 1.01 -7.94 18.39
CA LEU A 169 1.68 -8.12 19.67
C LEU A 169 2.72 -7.02 19.86
N ASP A 170 2.91 -6.57 21.11
CA ASP A 170 4.08 -5.78 21.48
C ASP A 170 5.35 -6.64 21.60
N GLY A 171 6.48 -5.98 21.91
CA GLY A 171 7.77 -6.66 22.09
C GLY A 171 7.82 -7.70 23.22
N ALA A 172 6.88 -7.64 24.18
CA ALA A 172 6.74 -8.61 25.25
C ALA A 172 5.77 -9.76 24.89
N GLY A 173 5.13 -9.71 23.72
CA GLY A 173 4.14 -10.69 23.27
C GLY A 173 2.72 -10.46 23.77
N ALA A 174 2.44 -9.32 24.42
CA ALA A 174 1.08 -8.97 24.80
C ALA A 174 0.28 -8.48 23.59
N VAL A 175 -0.99 -8.89 23.51
CA VAL A 175 -1.89 -8.45 22.42
C VAL A 175 -2.24 -6.98 22.59
N VAL A 176 -1.79 -6.14 21.66
CA VAL A 176 -2.03 -4.69 21.66
C VAL A 176 -3.12 -4.26 20.68
N ALA A 177 -3.39 -5.05 19.65
CA ALA A 177 -4.52 -4.83 18.74
C ALA A 177 -5.13 -6.14 18.26
N ARG A 178 -6.43 -6.12 17.94
CA ARG A 178 -7.13 -7.20 17.23
C ARG A 178 -7.77 -6.65 15.96
N PHE A 179 -7.73 -7.45 14.90
CA PHE A 179 -8.17 -7.07 13.56
C PHE A 179 -9.39 -7.89 13.14
N VAL A 180 -10.46 -7.21 12.73
CA VAL A 180 -11.72 -7.86 12.32
C VAL A 180 -11.93 -7.64 10.84
N TYR A 181 -11.97 -8.75 10.09
CA TYR A 181 -12.21 -8.76 8.65
C TYR A 181 -13.67 -9.10 8.37
N ALA A 182 -14.31 -8.30 7.50
CA ALA A 182 -15.67 -8.54 7.05
C ALA A 182 -15.79 -8.39 5.53
N GLN A 183 -15.61 -7.18 4.99
CA GLN A 183 -15.91 -6.90 3.57
C GLN A 183 -14.76 -7.27 2.64
N ARG A 184 -13.52 -7.22 3.13
CA ARG A 184 -12.30 -7.43 2.34
C ARG A 184 -11.43 -8.51 2.95
N ARG A 185 -10.69 -9.21 2.10
CA ARG A 185 -9.78 -10.28 2.51
C ARG A 185 -8.40 -9.78 2.93
N ASN A 186 -7.96 -8.65 2.37
CA ASN A 186 -6.60 -8.13 2.45
C ASN A 186 -6.41 -7.04 3.51
N VAL A 187 -7.47 -6.42 4.01
CA VAL A 187 -7.43 -5.34 5.00
C VAL A 187 -8.61 -5.53 5.97
N PRO A 188 -8.44 -5.31 7.28
CA PRO A 188 -9.55 -5.43 8.20
C PRO A 188 -10.49 -4.22 8.10
N ASP A 189 -11.74 -4.44 8.46
CA ASP A 189 -12.75 -3.39 8.57
C ASP A 189 -12.63 -2.65 9.91
N LEU A 190 -12.22 -3.36 10.97
CA LEU A 190 -12.09 -2.81 12.32
C LEU A 190 -10.74 -3.15 12.98
N VAL A 191 -10.27 -2.24 13.81
CA VAL A 191 -9.16 -2.43 14.75
C VAL A 191 -9.68 -2.22 16.17
N ILE A 192 -9.48 -3.18 17.05
CA ILE A 192 -9.76 -3.04 18.49
C ILE A 192 -8.42 -2.84 19.20
N LYS A 193 -8.22 -1.65 19.79
CA LYS A 193 -6.94 -1.24 20.40
C LYS A 193 -7.21 -0.32 21.59
N GLY A 194 -6.49 -0.55 22.70
CA GLY A 194 -6.63 0.28 23.91
C GLY A 194 -8.06 0.31 24.51
N GLY A 195 -8.85 -0.73 24.29
CA GLY A 195 -10.27 -0.78 24.72
C GLY A 195 -11.26 -0.06 23.80
N ALA A 196 -10.79 0.67 22.79
CA ALA A 196 -11.62 1.31 21.78
C ALA A 196 -11.71 0.47 20.50
N THR A 197 -12.76 0.72 19.71
CA THR A 197 -12.94 0.13 18.38
C THR A 197 -12.83 1.22 17.33
N TYR A 198 -11.99 1.00 16.33
CA TYR A 198 -11.77 1.91 15.22
C TYR A 198 -12.21 1.26 13.92
N ARG A 199 -12.83 2.03 13.03
CA ARG A 199 -13.16 1.63 11.67
C ARG A 199 -12.05 2.07 10.71
N ILE A 200 -11.60 1.16 9.85
CA ILE A 200 -10.70 1.49 8.75
C ILE A 200 -11.53 1.79 7.50
N LEU A 201 -11.40 3.01 6.98
CA LEU A 201 -11.93 3.41 5.69
C LEU A 201 -10.83 3.29 4.64
N THR A 202 -11.12 2.59 3.55
CA THR A 202 -10.10 2.23 2.55
C THR A 202 -10.43 2.80 1.17
N ASP A 203 -9.41 2.92 0.33
CA ASP A 203 -9.61 3.12 -1.11
C ASP A 203 -10.15 1.86 -1.81
N HIS A 204 -10.29 1.90 -3.13
CA HIS A 204 -10.79 0.76 -3.89
C HIS A 204 -9.86 -0.48 -3.83
N LEU A 205 -8.56 -0.30 -3.61
CA LEU A 205 -7.56 -1.36 -3.48
C LEU A 205 -7.55 -1.99 -2.08
N GLY A 206 -8.06 -1.27 -1.08
CA GLY A 206 -8.00 -1.66 0.32
C GLY A 206 -6.87 -0.96 1.09
N SER A 207 -6.26 0.10 0.55
CA SER A 207 -5.30 0.93 1.29
C SER A 207 -6.05 1.74 2.35
N PRO A 208 -5.67 1.70 3.64
CA PRO A 208 -6.27 2.54 4.68
C PRO A 208 -6.09 4.02 4.36
N ARG A 209 -7.20 4.78 4.29
CA ARG A 209 -7.22 6.24 4.05
C ARG A 209 -7.53 7.01 5.33
N LEU A 210 -8.50 6.52 6.11
CA LEU A 210 -8.84 7.05 7.44
C LEU A 210 -9.02 5.90 8.42
N VAL A 211 -8.63 6.13 9.67
CA VAL A 211 -8.94 5.29 10.83
C VAL A 211 -9.75 6.16 11.79
N VAL A 212 -10.98 5.75 12.05
CA VAL A 212 -11.98 6.57 12.76
C VAL A 212 -12.44 5.82 14.01
N ASP A 213 -12.44 6.49 15.16
CA ASP A 213 -13.01 5.96 16.39
C ASP A 213 -14.51 5.72 16.21
N ALA A 214 -14.96 4.47 16.39
CA ALA A 214 -16.32 4.07 16.05
C ALA A 214 -17.38 4.63 17.01
N ALA A 215 -16.99 5.07 18.21
CA ALA A 215 -17.91 5.61 19.20
C ALA A 215 -18.09 7.13 19.05
N SER A 216 -16.98 7.85 18.82
CA SER A 216 -16.94 9.31 18.78
C SER A 216 -16.94 9.91 17.37
N GLY A 217 -16.63 9.11 16.34
CA GLY A 217 -16.45 9.58 14.97
C GLY A 217 -15.16 10.39 14.76
N GLN A 218 -14.29 10.48 15.76
CA GLN A 218 -13.02 11.22 15.65
C GLN A 218 -12.00 10.46 14.81
N VAL A 219 -11.25 11.18 13.98
CA VAL A 219 -10.19 10.60 13.15
C VAL A 219 -8.96 10.34 14.02
N ALA A 220 -8.58 9.07 14.15
CA ALA A 220 -7.37 8.64 14.86
C ALA A 220 -6.12 8.65 13.97
N GLN A 221 -6.29 8.43 12.66
CA GLN A 221 -5.21 8.47 11.67
C GLN A 221 -5.76 8.77 10.26
N ARG A 222 -5.01 9.52 9.47
CA ARG A 222 -5.16 9.66 8.01
C ARG A 222 -3.86 9.22 7.34
N LEU A 223 -3.97 8.41 6.28
CA LEU A 223 -2.84 8.07 5.42
C LEU A 223 -3.15 8.38 3.96
N ASP A 224 -2.35 9.24 3.33
CA ASP A 224 -2.41 9.51 1.89
C ASP A 224 -1.31 8.78 1.12
N TYR A 225 -1.59 8.45 -0.14
CA TYR A 225 -0.66 7.74 -1.02
C TYR A 225 -0.56 8.42 -2.39
N ASP A 226 0.60 8.27 -3.03
CA ASP A 226 0.70 8.42 -4.47
C ASP A 226 0.16 7.19 -5.23
N GLU A 227 0.23 7.23 -6.56
CA GLU A 227 -0.33 6.18 -7.43
C GLU A 227 0.41 4.84 -7.32
N TRP A 228 1.59 4.86 -6.70
CA TRP A 228 2.46 3.70 -6.51
C TRP A 228 2.51 3.25 -5.04
N GLY A 229 1.63 3.79 -4.21
CA GLY A 229 1.47 3.40 -2.82
C GLY A 229 2.48 4.01 -1.87
N ASN A 230 3.29 4.98 -2.28
CA ASN A 230 4.15 5.71 -1.35
C ASN A 230 3.28 6.55 -0.43
N VAL A 231 3.50 6.44 0.88
CA VAL A 231 2.81 7.26 1.86
C VAL A 231 3.27 8.72 1.72
N THR A 232 2.34 9.62 1.39
CA THR A 232 2.60 11.07 1.24
C THR A 232 2.14 11.87 2.47
N LEU A 233 1.27 11.29 3.29
CA LEU A 233 0.84 11.81 4.59
C LEU A 233 0.57 10.65 5.53
N ASP A 234 1.02 10.75 6.79
CA ASP A 234 0.58 9.89 7.89
C ASP A 234 0.47 10.75 9.16
N THR A 235 -0.77 10.96 9.64
CA THR A 235 -1.00 11.84 10.79
C THR A 235 -0.76 11.16 12.13
N ASN A 236 -0.61 9.84 12.18
CA ASN A 236 -0.36 9.11 13.43
C ASN A 236 0.45 7.81 13.18
N PRO A 237 1.77 7.93 12.90
CA PRO A 237 2.58 6.80 12.48
C PRO A 237 2.64 5.65 13.48
N GLY A 238 2.30 4.44 13.02
CA GLY A 238 2.28 3.23 13.83
C GLY A 238 1.00 3.03 14.65
N PHE A 239 -0.05 3.80 14.38
CA PHE A 239 -1.36 3.55 14.98
C PHE A 239 -1.90 2.14 14.62
N GLN A 240 -1.71 1.73 13.37
CA GLN A 240 -2.05 0.41 12.84
C GLN A 240 -1.02 0.00 11.75
N PRO A 241 -0.87 -1.30 11.42
CA PRO A 241 0.25 -1.81 10.62
C PRO A 241 -0.03 -1.94 9.11
N PHE A 242 -1.24 -1.70 8.63
CA PHE A 242 -1.65 -1.84 7.23
C PHE A 242 -1.37 -0.58 6.42
N GLY A 243 -0.87 -0.74 5.21
CA GLY A 243 -0.63 0.34 4.25
C GLY A 243 -1.23 0.03 2.88
N PHE A 244 -0.47 0.33 1.82
CA PHE A 244 -0.94 0.19 0.44
C PHE A 244 -1.57 -1.17 0.15
N ALA A 245 -2.77 -1.15 -0.43
CA ALA A 245 -3.59 -2.33 -0.75
C ALA A 245 -3.74 -3.35 0.40
N GLY A 246 -3.69 -2.90 1.65
CA GLY A 246 -3.84 -3.75 2.84
C GLY A 246 -2.60 -4.56 3.22
N GLY A 247 -1.46 -4.36 2.57
CA GLY A 247 -0.22 -5.01 2.98
C GLY A 247 0.30 -4.47 4.31
N LEU A 248 1.17 -5.24 4.97
CA LEU A 248 1.80 -4.81 6.23
C LEU A 248 2.92 -3.83 5.93
N TYR A 249 2.70 -2.55 6.28
CA TYR A 249 3.66 -1.48 6.08
C TYR A 249 4.66 -1.42 7.22
N ASP A 250 5.93 -1.46 6.84
CA ASP A 250 7.05 -1.31 7.74
C ASP A 250 7.65 0.08 7.61
N ARG A 251 7.48 0.91 8.63
CA ARG A 251 7.94 2.32 8.63
C ARG A 251 9.46 2.49 8.64
N ASP A 252 10.21 1.51 9.15
CA ASP A 252 11.67 1.64 9.24
C ASP A 252 12.29 1.39 7.86
N THR A 253 11.80 0.36 7.17
CA THR A 253 12.30 -0.03 5.84
C THR A 253 11.54 0.62 4.69
N ARG A 254 10.36 1.20 4.99
CA ARG A 254 9.38 1.74 4.03
C ARG A 254 8.89 0.70 3.01
N LEU A 255 8.92 -0.59 3.39
CA LEU A 255 8.41 -1.69 2.58
C LEU A 255 7.00 -2.08 3.01
N VAL A 256 6.23 -2.60 2.07
CA VAL A 256 4.93 -3.21 2.33
C VAL A 256 5.03 -4.70 2.02
N ARG A 257 4.65 -5.54 2.99
CA ARG A 257 4.58 -7.00 2.82
C ARG A 257 3.17 -7.42 2.40
N PHE A 258 3.09 -8.18 1.31
CA PHE A 258 1.88 -8.81 0.77
C PHE A 258 1.97 -10.33 0.90
N GLY A 259 1.50 -10.91 2.01
CA GLY A 259 1.67 -12.34 2.26
C GLY A 259 3.15 -12.72 2.33
N GLY A 260 3.63 -13.54 1.40
CA GLY A 260 5.04 -13.94 1.30
C GLY A 260 5.97 -12.97 0.55
N LEU A 261 5.46 -11.88 -0.03
CA LEU A 261 6.24 -10.98 -0.88
C LEU A 261 6.43 -9.60 -0.25
N GLU A 262 7.67 -9.13 -0.14
CA GLU A 262 8.00 -7.72 0.11
C GLU A 262 7.94 -6.88 -1.15
N ARG A 263 7.37 -5.68 -1.05
CA ARG A 263 7.41 -4.66 -2.11
C ARG A 263 7.77 -3.31 -1.53
N ALA A 264 8.72 -2.62 -2.13
CA ALA A 264 8.89 -1.20 -1.85
C ALA A 264 7.70 -0.43 -2.46
N CYS A 265 7.09 0.47 -1.69
CA CYS A 265 6.20 1.45 -2.30
C CYS A 265 6.98 2.27 -3.32
N GLY A 266 6.36 2.62 -4.45
CA GLY A 266 7.04 3.39 -5.48
C GLY A 266 8.00 2.61 -6.37
N ALA A 267 8.57 1.49 -5.92
CA ALA A 267 9.47 0.66 -6.73
C ALA A 267 8.79 -0.65 -7.13
N ALA A 268 7.98 -0.58 -8.20
CA ALA A 268 7.61 -1.75 -8.98
C ALA A 268 7.96 -1.48 -10.46
N PRO A 269 8.68 -2.38 -11.14
CA PRO A 269 9.00 -2.25 -12.56
C PRO A 269 7.80 -2.47 -13.49
N ARG A 270 6.62 -2.86 -12.98
CA ARG A 270 5.42 -3.05 -13.82
C ARG A 270 4.16 -2.50 -13.16
N SER A 271 3.42 -1.74 -13.96
CA SER A 271 2.11 -1.16 -13.66
C SER A 271 1.16 -2.24 -13.12
N VAL A 272 0.67 -2.04 -11.90
CA VAL A 272 -0.54 -2.73 -11.43
C VAL A 272 -1.45 -1.67 -10.83
N VAL A 273 -2.10 -0.89 -11.71
CA VAL A 273 -3.40 -0.30 -11.38
C VAL A 273 -4.44 -1.34 -11.79
N PRO A 274 -5.00 -2.12 -10.85
CA PRO A 274 -6.01 -3.11 -11.19
C PRO A 274 -7.33 -2.41 -11.59
N PRO A 275 -8.13 -3.02 -12.48
CA PRO A 275 -9.39 -2.44 -12.94
C PRO A 275 -10.39 -2.26 -11.79
N ALA A 276 -11.25 -1.26 -11.91
CA ALA A 276 -12.35 -1.07 -10.97
C ALA A 276 -13.32 -2.27 -11.09
N LYS A 277 -13.54 -3.01 -9.99
CA LYS A 277 -14.59 -4.04 -9.97
C LYS A 277 -15.95 -3.36 -10.05
N SER A 278 -16.64 -3.50 -11.18
CA SER A 278 -18.03 -3.09 -11.35
C SER A 278 -18.93 -3.90 -10.42
N SER A 279 -19.43 -3.26 -9.36
CA SER A 279 -20.50 -3.78 -8.51
C SER A 279 -21.85 -3.53 -9.21
N THR A 280 -22.22 -4.38 -10.16
CA THR A 280 -23.59 -4.43 -10.66
C THR A 280 -24.47 -5.17 -9.65
N LEU A 281 -25.08 -4.41 -8.73
CA LEU A 281 -26.22 -4.90 -7.93
C LEU A 281 -27.37 -5.23 -8.90
N ARG A 282 -27.59 -6.52 -9.16
CA ARG A 282 -28.83 -6.98 -9.79
C ARG A 282 -29.97 -6.80 -8.78
N HIS A 283 -30.77 -5.76 -8.95
CA HIS A 283 -32.10 -5.73 -8.34
C HIS A 283 -32.97 -6.80 -8.99
N ARG A 284 -33.15 -7.92 -8.29
CA ARG A 284 -34.29 -8.80 -8.53
C ARG A 284 -35.53 -8.10 -7.95
N SER A 285 -36.32 -7.49 -8.81
CA SER A 285 -37.69 -7.12 -8.48
C SER A 285 -38.54 -8.38 -8.39
N THR A 286 -38.94 -8.76 -7.19
CA THR A 286 -40.06 -9.67 -6.95
C THR A 286 -41.35 -8.85 -7.01
N ALA A 287 -42.03 -8.87 -8.15
CA ALA A 287 -43.41 -8.41 -8.24
C ALA A 287 -44.35 -9.59 -7.94
N GLU A 288 -44.98 -9.51 -6.79
CA GLU A 288 -45.99 -10.43 -6.28
C GLU A 288 -47.32 -10.24 -7.03
N LYS A 289 -48.01 -11.36 -7.26
CA LYS A 289 -49.30 -11.45 -7.96
C LYS A 289 -50.38 -10.64 -7.25
N SER A 290 -51.12 -9.84 -8.01
CA SER A 290 -52.55 -9.62 -7.77
C SER A 290 -53.31 -9.85 -9.07
N ARG A 291 -54.04 -10.95 -9.14
CA ARG A 291 -55.18 -11.14 -10.05
C ARG A 291 -56.38 -11.49 -9.19
N ARG A 292 -57.49 -10.85 -9.57
CA ARG A 292 -58.89 -10.99 -9.17
C ARG A 292 -59.29 -12.33 -8.56
#